data_AF-A0A420NDC0-F1
#
_entry.id   AF-A0A420NDC0-F1
#
_cell.length_a   1.000
_cell.length_b   1.000
_cell.length_c   1.000
_cell.angle_alpha   90.00
_cell.angle_beta   90.00
_cell.angle_gamma   90.00
#
_symmetry.space_group_name_H-M   'P 1'
#
loop_
_entity.id
_entity.type
_entity.pdbx_description
1 polymer ?
#
loop_
_entity_poly.entity_id
_entity_poly.type
_entity_poly.pdbx_seq_one_letter_code
_entity_poly.pdbx_strand_id
1 'polypeptide(L)'
;MVDHFAATLAETISQQEEPVLQGKRPKSRAMASKKTGLDEDYTGWQGIPALQKLHNLAVWLRSSLLHSDSWRDAVGLSLGIDNATRWSSWYRVIDNAIRKKVQMNQFLLEHGREFENTVLSGSDWDLLAKTHAFLEPFASATLYAEGKSSSVSQSLFLMDSLLFHYESAKAQYSHPGSMDTRMLHAIEMGWFVLDKYYTMTEDVPVYAAALLLDPSKRLAYIQKNWPRDWHETAVAGAQDIWMTEY
;
A
#
# COMPACT_ATOMS: atom_id res chain seq x y z
N MET A 1 13.70 8.73 11.76
CA MET A 1 13.05 7.60 11.05
C MET A 1 12.21 8.10 9.89
N VAL A 2 11.43 9.18 10.06
CA VAL A 2 10.74 9.90 8.97
C VAL A 2 11.72 10.51 7.94
N ASP A 3 12.85 11.08 8.42
CA ASP A 3 13.88 11.66 7.54
C ASP A 3 14.64 10.61 6.72
N HIS A 4 14.74 9.37 7.20
CA HIS A 4 15.40 8.31 6.47
C HIS A 4 14.49 7.78 5.35
N PHE A 5 13.18 7.69 5.56
CA PHE A 5 12.25 7.33 4.48
C PHE A 5 12.17 8.42 3.42
N ALA A 6 12.06 9.70 3.80
CA ALA A 6 12.07 10.80 2.85
C ALA A 6 13.42 10.89 2.10
N ALA A 7 14.54 10.68 2.78
CA ALA A 7 15.87 10.65 2.15
C ALA A 7 16.06 9.43 1.28
N THR A 8 15.68 8.22 1.70
CA THR A 8 15.82 6.99 0.92
C THR A 8 14.84 6.95 -0.25
N LEU A 9 13.61 7.47 -0.11
CA LEU A 9 12.67 7.60 -1.22
C LEU A 9 13.12 8.70 -2.18
N ALA A 10 13.61 9.85 -1.69
CA ALA A 10 14.17 10.91 -2.54
C ALA A 10 15.49 10.48 -3.22
N GLU A 11 16.34 9.72 -2.54
CA GLU A 11 17.56 9.12 -3.10
C GLU A 11 17.23 8.02 -4.10
N THR A 12 16.22 7.18 -3.84
CA THR A 12 15.76 6.15 -4.78
C THR A 12 15.14 6.79 -6.03
N ILE A 13 14.38 7.89 -5.87
CA ILE A 13 13.84 8.70 -6.97
C ILE A 13 14.96 9.45 -7.71
N SER A 14 16.02 9.88 -7.00
CA SER A 14 17.11 10.69 -7.57
C SER A 14 18.28 9.89 -8.17
N GLN A 15 18.44 8.59 -7.86
CA GLN A 15 19.59 7.77 -8.27
C GLN A 15 19.27 6.71 -9.34
N GLN A 16 18.01 6.44 -9.67
CA GLN A 16 17.65 5.59 -10.82
C GLN A 16 17.47 6.47 -12.07
N GLU A 17 17.87 5.99 -13.26
CA GLU A 17 17.46 6.62 -14.53
C GLU A 17 15.95 6.81 -14.50
N GLU A 18 15.55 8.07 -14.35
CA GLU A 18 14.27 8.43 -13.77
C GLU A 18 13.12 8.07 -14.71
N PRO A 19 12.13 7.28 -14.25
CA PRO A 19 10.99 6.94 -15.06
C PRO A 19 10.04 8.13 -15.05
N VAL A 20 10.04 8.88 -16.16
CA VAL A 20 8.86 9.62 -16.61
C VAL A 20 7.68 8.66 -16.52
N LEU A 21 6.51 9.11 -16.04
CA LEU A 21 5.24 8.38 -16.24
C LEU A 21 5.02 8.21 -17.76
N GLN A 22 5.66 7.20 -18.36
CA GLN A 22 5.63 6.94 -19.80
C GLN A 22 4.41 6.09 -20.10
N GLY A 23 3.28 6.77 -20.22
CA GLY A 23 2.10 6.22 -20.83
C GLY A 23 1.29 7.36 -21.38
N LYS A 24 1.09 7.40 -22.70
CA LYS A 24 -0.09 8.05 -23.25
C LYS A 24 -1.29 7.32 -22.62
N ARG A 25 -1.83 7.88 -21.54
CA ARG A 25 -3.00 7.30 -20.87
C ARG A 25 -4.12 7.31 -21.91
N PRO A 26 -4.73 6.16 -22.25
CA PRO A 26 -5.96 6.20 -23.02
C PRO A 26 -6.92 7.11 -22.24
N LYS A 27 -7.56 8.06 -22.94
CA LYS A 27 -8.65 8.84 -22.34
C LYS A 27 -9.55 7.84 -21.63
N SER A 28 -9.64 7.92 -20.31
CA SER A 28 -10.65 7.19 -19.58
C SER A 28 -11.98 7.74 -20.09
N ARG A 29 -12.53 7.11 -21.14
CA ARG A 29 -13.98 7.00 -21.18
C ARG A 29 -14.26 6.28 -19.88
N ALA A 30 -14.87 6.99 -18.93
CA ALA A 30 -15.71 6.36 -17.96
C ALA A 30 -16.69 5.48 -18.76
N MET A 31 -16.26 4.26 -19.08
CA MET A 31 -17.16 3.15 -19.21
C MET A 31 -17.74 3.11 -17.83
N ALA A 32 -18.94 3.67 -17.69
CA ALA A 32 -19.82 3.39 -16.59
C ALA A 32 -19.61 1.91 -16.33
N SER A 33 -19.03 1.59 -15.16
CA SER A 33 -18.97 0.23 -14.71
C SER A 33 -20.44 -0.18 -14.71
N LYS A 34 -20.86 -0.87 -15.78
CA LYS A 34 -21.82 -1.94 -15.61
C LYS A 34 -21.23 -2.68 -14.44
N LYS A 35 -22.01 -2.78 -13.35
CA LYS A 35 -21.83 -3.80 -12.33
C LYS A 35 -21.66 -5.13 -13.08
N THR A 36 -20.46 -5.41 -13.57
CA THR A 36 -19.94 -6.76 -13.65
C THR A 36 -20.03 -7.17 -12.20
N GLY A 37 -21.00 -8.05 -11.93
CA GLY A 37 -21.30 -8.47 -10.58
C GLY A 37 -19.99 -8.62 -9.83
N LEU A 38 -19.89 -8.00 -8.65
CA LEU A 38 -18.98 -8.51 -7.65
C LEU A 38 -19.27 -9.99 -7.65
N ASP A 39 -18.29 -10.78 -8.10
CA ASP A 39 -18.39 -12.23 -8.10
C ASP A 39 -18.90 -12.58 -6.70
N GLU A 40 -20.08 -13.23 -6.61
CA GLU A 40 -20.67 -13.56 -5.30
C GLU A 40 -19.73 -14.45 -4.47
N ASP A 41 -18.67 -14.98 -5.12
CA ASP A 41 -17.57 -15.76 -4.58
C ASP A 41 -16.32 -14.95 -4.16
N TYR A 42 -16.32 -13.61 -4.18
CA TYR A 42 -15.20 -12.83 -3.64
C TYR A 42 -15.15 -12.94 -2.11
N THR A 43 -14.41 -13.92 -1.63
CA THR A 43 -14.25 -14.23 -0.20
C THR A 43 -13.24 -13.33 0.52
N GLY A 44 -12.64 -12.33 -0.14
CA GLY A 44 -11.69 -11.41 0.50
C GLY A 44 -10.46 -12.12 1.08
N TRP A 45 -10.04 -11.72 2.28
CA TRP A 45 -8.90 -12.36 2.97
C TRP A 45 -9.21 -13.79 3.40
N GLN A 46 -10.49 -14.15 3.57
CA GLN A 46 -10.93 -15.49 3.93
C GLN A 46 -10.63 -16.51 2.82
N GLY A 47 -10.54 -16.06 1.56
CA GLY A 47 -10.12 -16.88 0.42
C GLY A 47 -8.61 -17.08 0.32
N ILE A 48 -7.82 -16.43 1.17
CA ILE A 48 -6.36 -16.48 1.16
C ILE A 48 -5.88 -17.26 2.38
N PRO A 49 -5.49 -18.55 2.24
CA PRO A 49 -5.19 -19.42 3.38
C PRO A 49 -4.18 -18.84 4.37
N ALA A 50 -3.12 -18.19 3.89
CA ALA A 50 -2.11 -17.58 4.75
C ALA A 50 -2.69 -16.47 5.65
N LEU A 51 -3.54 -15.61 5.10
CA LEU A 51 -4.20 -14.53 5.85
C LEU A 51 -5.27 -15.08 6.78
N GLN A 52 -6.03 -16.08 6.33
CA GLN A 52 -7.05 -16.73 7.15
C GLN A 52 -6.45 -17.42 8.38
N LYS A 53 -5.35 -18.16 8.22
CA LYS A 53 -4.60 -18.78 9.32
C LYS A 53 -4.12 -17.72 10.31
N LEU A 54 -3.51 -16.64 9.81
CA LEU A 54 -3.00 -15.57 10.65
C LEU A 54 -4.13 -14.86 11.44
N HIS A 55 -5.27 -14.64 10.80
CA HIS A 55 -6.47 -14.09 11.44
C HIS A 55 -7.00 -15.03 12.54
N ASN A 56 -7.13 -16.33 12.25
CA ASN A 56 -7.61 -17.31 13.23
C ASN A 56 -6.74 -17.34 14.49
N LEU A 57 -5.42 -17.26 14.32
CA LEU A 57 -4.49 -17.12 15.44
C LEU A 57 -4.75 -15.84 16.23
N ALA A 58 -4.86 -14.70 15.55
CA ALA A 58 -5.11 -13.41 16.20
C ALA A 58 -6.44 -13.38 16.97
N VAL A 59 -7.50 -13.99 16.43
CA VAL A 59 -8.81 -14.14 17.09
C VAL A 59 -8.71 -15.05 18.31
N TRP A 60 -8.04 -16.20 18.20
CA TRP A 60 -7.85 -17.11 19.32
C TRP A 60 -7.05 -16.47 20.46
N LEU A 61 -6.01 -15.69 20.13
CA LEU A 61 -5.24 -14.95 21.13
C LEU A 61 -6.08 -13.89 21.85
N ARG A 62 -7.04 -13.29 21.15
CA ARG A 62 -7.93 -12.27 21.71
C ARG A 62 -9.08 -12.86 22.53
N SER A 63 -9.45 -14.12 22.30
CA SER A 63 -10.63 -14.72 22.93
C SER A 63 -10.44 -15.03 24.42
N SER A 64 -9.19 -15.14 24.89
CA SER A 64 -8.88 -15.46 26.29
C SER A 64 -7.60 -14.78 26.77
N LEU A 65 -7.63 -14.25 28.01
CA LEU A 65 -6.44 -13.70 28.66
C LEU A 65 -5.34 -14.75 28.81
N LEU A 66 -5.72 -15.99 29.13
CA LEU A 66 -4.77 -17.11 29.26
C LEU A 66 -4.01 -17.38 27.96
N HIS A 67 -4.69 -17.30 26.81
CA HIS A 67 -4.07 -17.44 25.49
C HIS A 67 -3.10 -16.30 25.22
N SER A 68 -3.54 -15.06 25.50
CA SER A 68 -2.74 -13.87 25.26
C SER A 68 -1.49 -13.79 26.15
N ASP A 69 -1.59 -14.27 27.39
CA ASP A 69 -0.49 -14.29 28.37
C ASP A 69 0.49 -15.41 28.02
N SER A 70 0.01 -16.63 27.75
CA SER A 70 0.83 -17.75 27.27
C SER A 70 1.63 -17.39 26.01
N TRP A 71 0.97 -16.74 25.05
CA TRP A 71 1.64 -16.22 23.86
C TRP A 71 2.68 -15.16 24.18
N ARG A 72 2.38 -14.22 25.09
CA ARG A 72 3.32 -13.17 25.45
C ARG A 72 4.56 -13.75 26.12
N ASP A 73 4.40 -14.76 26.96
CA ASP A 73 5.50 -15.43 27.64
C ASP A 73 6.38 -16.20 26.63
N ALA A 74 5.77 -16.88 25.65
CA ALA A 74 6.51 -17.65 24.65
C ALA A 74 7.15 -16.80 23.54
N VAL A 75 6.42 -15.80 23.03
CA VAL A 75 6.78 -15.04 21.82
C VAL A 75 7.40 -13.68 22.15
N GLY A 76 7.06 -13.10 23.30
CA GLY A 76 7.58 -11.82 23.77
C GLY A 76 7.09 -10.60 22.98
N LEU A 77 6.02 -10.74 22.18
CA LEU A 77 5.42 -9.65 21.41
C LEU A 77 3.95 -9.95 21.14
N SER A 78 3.06 -8.98 21.31
CA SER A 78 1.66 -9.15 20.92
C SER A 78 1.54 -9.27 19.39
N LEU A 79 0.85 -10.29 18.89
CA LEU A 79 0.59 -10.43 17.45
C LEU A 79 -0.21 -9.25 16.90
N GLY A 80 -1.21 -8.79 17.65
CA GLY A 80 -2.18 -7.77 17.22
C GLY A 80 -3.46 -8.39 16.67
N ILE A 81 -4.35 -7.56 16.14
CA ILE A 81 -5.56 -7.99 15.44
C ILE A 81 -5.64 -7.26 14.11
N ASP A 82 -5.96 -7.99 13.05
CA ASP A 82 -6.18 -7.40 11.73
C ASP A 82 -7.55 -6.72 11.67
N ASN A 83 -7.78 -5.99 10.57
CA ASN A 83 -9.07 -5.44 10.25
C ASN A 83 -9.31 -5.64 8.76
N ALA A 84 -10.46 -6.22 8.42
CA ALA A 84 -10.82 -6.59 7.04
C ALA A 84 -10.69 -5.45 6.02
N THR A 85 -10.79 -4.19 6.46
CA THR A 85 -10.78 -3.00 5.60
C THR A 85 -9.52 -2.15 5.74
N ARG A 86 -8.64 -2.41 6.72
CA ARG A 86 -7.46 -1.56 6.99
C ARG A 86 -6.18 -2.33 6.74
N TRP A 87 -5.55 -2.04 5.61
CA TRP A 87 -4.26 -2.61 5.21
C TRP A 87 -3.16 -2.36 6.26
N SER A 88 -3.22 -1.25 7.02
CA SER A 88 -2.24 -0.96 8.08
C SER A 88 -2.31 -1.93 9.27
N SER A 89 -3.51 -2.44 9.59
CA SER A 89 -3.68 -3.44 10.65
C SER A 89 -3.10 -4.78 10.18
N TRP A 90 -3.40 -5.18 8.94
CA TRP A 90 -2.80 -6.36 8.31
C TRP A 90 -1.28 -6.28 8.27
N TYR A 91 -0.72 -5.17 7.78
CA TYR A 91 0.72 -4.96 7.74
C TYR A 91 1.38 -5.17 9.10
N ARG A 92 0.81 -4.62 10.19
CA ARG A 92 1.34 -4.79 11.55
C ARG A 92 1.28 -6.23 12.05
N VAL A 93 0.19 -6.94 11.79
CA VAL A 93 0.07 -8.35 12.18
C VAL A 93 1.10 -9.20 11.44
N ILE A 94 1.26 -8.96 10.13
CA ILE A 94 2.24 -9.68 9.31
C ILE A 94 3.68 -9.34 9.74
N ASP A 95 3.99 -8.06 9.99
CA ASP A 95 5.29 -7.61 10.47
C ASP A 95 5.68 -8.29 11.80
N ASN A 96 4.74 -8.34 12.76
CA ASN A 96 4.95 -9.05 14.03
C ASN A 96 5.17 -10.55 13.83
N ALA A 97 4.38 -11.19 12.96
CA ALA A 97 4.51 -12.61 12.65
C ALA A 97 5.86 -12.93 12.01
N ILE A 98 6.34 -12.12 11.06
CA ILE A 98 7.65 -12.29 10.41
C ILE A 98 8.78 -12.13 11.44
N ARG A 99 8.76 -11.09 12.27
CA ARG A 99 9.78 -10.84 13.31
C ARG A 99 9.90 -11.96 14.32
N LYS A 100 8.81 -12.69 14.54
CA LYS A 100 8.69 -13.76 15.55
C LYS A 100 8.43 -15.13 14.92
N LYS A 101 8.78 -15.32 13.65
CA LYS A 101 8.49 -16.54 12.87
C LYS A 101 8.93 -17.81 13.59
N VAL A 102 10.12 -17.82 14.19
CA VAL A 102 10.65 -18.98 14.92
C VAL A 102 9.82 -19.29 16.16
N GLN A 103 9.61 -18.30 17.02
CA GLN A 103 8.85 -18.43 18.26
C GLN A 103 7.40 -18.80 17.98
N MET A 104 6.79 -18.21 16.96
CA MET A 104 5.43 -18.51 16.54
C MET A 104 5.30 -19.96 16.05
N ASN A 105 6.22 -20.44 15.20
CA ASN A 105 6.19 -21.83 14.75
C ASN A 105 6.39 -22.80 15.92
N GLN A 106 7.27 -22.49 16.87
CA GLN A 106 7.45 -23.29 18.07
C GLN A 106 6.17 -23.34 18.92
N PHE A 107 5.56 -22.17 19.17
CA PHE A 107 4.32 -22.06 19.93
C PHE A 107 3.18 -22.87 19.30
N LEU A 108 3.02 -22.78 17.97
CA LEU A 108 1.99 -23.53 17.23
C LEU A 108 2.23 -25.05 17.29
N LEU A 109 3.48 -25.50 17.27
CA LEU A 109 3.82 -26.92 17.41
C LEU A 109 3.48 -27.45 18.81
N GLU A 110 3.79 -26.68 19.86
CA GLU A 110 3.50 -27.04 21.26
C GLU A 110 1.98 -27.14 21.53
N HIS A 111 1.18 -26.35 20.82
CA HIS A 111 -0.29 -26.31 20.96
C HIS A 111 -1.03 -27.08 19.84
N GLY A 112 -0.34 -28.01 19.16
CA GLY A 112 -0.75 -28.59 17.87
C GLY A 112 -2.21 -29.06 17.74
N ARG A 113 -2.84 -29.59 18.80
CA ARG A 113 -4.25 -30.04 18.77
C ARG A 113 -5.26 -28.92 18.55
N GLU A 114 -4.95 -27.69 18.96
CA GLU A 114 -5.84 -26.53 18.81
C GLU A 114 -5.59 -25.77 17.48
N PHE A 115 -4.46 -26.05 16.82
CA PHE A 115 -3.96 -25.25 15.71
C PHE A 115 -3.62 -26.02 14.43
N GLU A 116 -4.07 -27.27 14.26
CA GLU A 116 -3.78 -28.05 13.04
C GLU A 116 -4.11 -27.28 11.75
N ASN A 117 -5.21 -26.51 11.75
CA ASN A 117 -5.64 -25.68 10.61
C ASN A 117 -5.00 -24.28 10.54
N THR A 118 -4.17 -23.91 11.52
CA THR A 118 -3.57 -22.58 11.68
C THR A 118 -2.06 -22.59 11.40
N VAL A 119 -1.44 -23.76 11.29
CA VAL A 119 -0.01 -23.88 10.96
C VAL A 119 0.27 -23.30 9.57
N LEU A 120 1.18 -22.32 9.53
CA LEU A 120 1.65 -21.68 8.30
C LEU A 120 2.70 -22.55 7.61
N SER A 121 2.43 -22.91 6.37
CA SER A 121 3.35 -23.64 5.49
C SER A 121 4.46 -22.71 4.95
N GLY A 122 5.47 -23.29 4.29
CA GLY A 122 6.52 -22.52 3.63
C GLY A 122 5.99 -21.53 2.59
N SER A 123 4.98 -21.94 1.81
CA SER A 123 4.32 -21.06 0.82
C SER A 123 3.45 -19.98 1.47
N ASP A 124 2.82 -20.27 2.61
CA ASP A 124 2.10 -19.25 3.37
C ASP A 124 3.08 -18.15 3.83
N TRP A 125 4.24 -18.54 4.37
CA TRP A 125 5.27 -17.60 4.80
C TRP A 125 5.86 -16.79 3.64
N ASP A 126 6.03 -17.40 2.46
CA ASP A 126 6.48 -16.70 1.25
C ASP A 126 5.46 -15.63 0.82
N LEU A 127 4.18 -15.97 0.79
CA LEU A 127 3.12 -15.01 0.47
C LEU A 127 3.05 -13.86 1.49
N LEU A 128 3.17 -14.16 2.79
CA LEU A 128 3.19 -13.15 3.84
C LEU A 128 4.39 -12.21 3.70
N ALA A 129 5.58 -12.74 3.38
CA ALA A 129 6.77 -11.93 3.13
C ALA A 129 6.60 -11.01 1.92
N LYS A 130 6.09 -11.52 0.79
CA LYS A 130 5.80 -10.71 -0.40
C LYS A 130 4.76 -9.63 -0.12
N THR A 131 3.70 -9.97 0.63
CA THR A 131 2.65 -9.04 1.04
C THR A 131 3.20 -7.95 1.96
N HIS A 132 4.03 -8.31 2.94
CA HIS A 132 4.69 -7.38 3.84
C HIS A 132 5.59 -6.40 3.08
N ALA A 133 6.47 -6.91 2.23
CA ALA A 133 7.36 -6.10 1.40
C ALA A 133 6.57 -5.14 0.49
N PHE A 134 5.46 -5.61 -0.08
CA PHE A 134 4.61 -4.76 -0.91
C PHE A 134 3.88 -3.66 -0.12
N LEU A 135 3.43 -3.95 1.11
CA LEU A 135 2.69 -3.01 1.95
C LEU A 135 3.60 -2.04 2.74
N GLU A 136 4.90 -2.30 2.83
CA GLU A 136 5.84 -1.44 3.57
C GLU A 136 5.86 0.03 3.09
N PRO A 137 5.87 0.34 1.79
CA PRO A 137 5.75 1.71 1.32
C PRO A 137 4.43 2.38 1.69
N PHE A 138 3.32 1.63 1.76
CA PHE A 138 2.03 2.15 2.23
C PHE A 138 2.08 2.50 3.71
N ALA A 139 2.67 1.62 4.53
CA ALA A 139 2.84 1.84 5.96
C ALA A 139 3.64 3.11 6.22
N SER A 140 4.71 3.28 5.48
CA SER A 140 5.59 4.45 5.55
C SER A 140 4.90 5.73 5.06
N ALA A 141 4.22 5.68 3.90
CA ALA A 141 3.46 6.80 3.35
C ALA A 141 2.36 7.28 4.29
N THR A 142 1.71 6.36 4.99
CA THR A 142 0.64 6.69 5.94
C THR A 142 1.18 7.29 7.21
N LEU A 143 2.25 6.74 7.76
CA LEU A 143 2.92 7.35 8.91
C LEU A 143 3.43 8.76 8.59
N TYR A 144 3.90 8.99 7.36
CA TYR A 144 4.28 10.32 6.87
C TYR A 144 3.07 11.26 6.80
N ALA A 145 1.95 10.80 6.22
CA ALA A 145 0.72 11.58 6.08
C ALA A 145 0.00 11.87 7.41
N GLU A 146 0.18 11.03 8.43
CA GLU A 146 -0.38 11.22 9.78
C GLU A 146 0.47 12.17 10.65
N GLY A 147 1.57 12.71 10.11
CA GLY A 147 2.45 13.64 10.81
C GLY A 147 1.80 15.01 11.10
N LYS A 148 2.36 15.73 12.08
CA LYS A 148 1.88 17.07 12.50
C LYS A 148 1.95 18.15 11.41
N SER A 149 2.73 17.91 10.35
CA SER A 149 2.95 18.85 9.24
C SER A 149 2.37 18.31 7.92
N SER A 150 1.27 17.56 8.00
CA SER A 150 0.63 17.03 6.80
C SER A 150 0.02 18.16 5.96
N SER A 151 0.30 18.14 4.67
CA SER A 151 -0.19 19.15 3.73
C SER A 151 -0.79 18.50 2.50
N VAL A 152 -1.71 19.21 1.83
CA VAL A 152 -2.30 18.76 0.56
C VAL A 152 -1.21 18.57 -0.51
N SER A 153 -0.12 19.35 -0.46
CA SER A 153 1.04 19.21 -1.35
C SER A 153 1.79 17.89 -1.18
N GLN A 154 1.60 17.17 -0.07
CA GLN A 154 2.16 15.83 0.13
C GLN A 154 1.27 14.75 -0.49
N SER A 155 -0.04 14.96 -0.63
CA SER A 155 -0.96 13.92 -1.11
C SER A 155 -0.60 13.45 -2.52
N LEU A 156 -0.39 14.36 -3.47
CA LEU A 156 0.01 14.01 -4.84
C LEU A 156 1.38 13.34 -4.87
N PHE A 157 2.33 13.85 -4.09
CA PHE A 157 3.66 13.24 -3.99
C PHE A 157 3.60 11.79 -3.50
N LEU A 158 2.79 11.51 -2.48
CA LEU A 158 2.60 10.15 -1.97
C LEU A 158 1.89 9.27 -2.99
N MET A 159 0.87 9.78 -3.69
CA MET A 159 0.19 9.01 -4.73
C MET A 159 1.11 8.69 -5.91
N ASP A 160 1.91 9.65 -6.38
CA ASP A 160 2.92 9.46 -7.44
C ASP A 160 3.93 8.38 -7.02
N SER A 161 4.41 8.44 -5.77
CA SER A 161 5.34 7.45 -5.22
C SER A 161 4.73 6.05 -5.12
N LEU A 162 3.46 5.94 -4.71
CA LEU A 162 2.76 4.66 -4.61
C LEU A 162 2.41 4.08 -5.98
N LEU A 163 2.03 4.90 -6.97
CA LEU A 163 1.83 4.47 -8.35
C LEU A 163 3.12 3.90 -8.94
N PHE A 164 4.24 4.59 -8.73
CA PHE A 164 5.56 4.10 -9.13
C PHE A 164 5.90 2.75 -8.47
N HIS A 165 5.60 2.60 -7.18
CA HIS A 165 5.77 1.34 -6.46
C HIS A 165 4.94 0.20 -7.07
N TYR A 166 3.68 0.45 -7.40
CA TYR A 166 2.84 -0.54 -8.11
C TYR A 166 3.43 -0.95 -9.46
N GLU A 167 3.88 0.01 -10.27
CA GLU A 167 4.44 -0.24 -11.61
C GLU A 167 5.74 -1.05 -11.52
N SER A 168 6.60 -0.69 -10.57
CA SER A 168 7.85 -1.39 -10.29
C SER A 168 7.59 -2.82 -9.81
N ALA A 169 6.65 -3.01 -8.89
CA ALA A 169 6.26 -4.34 -8.43
C ALA A 169 5.63 -5.16 -9.56
N LYS A 170 4.78 -4.56 -10.41
CA LYS A 170 4.22 -5.24 -11.58
C LYS A 170 5.34 -5.73 -12.51
N ALA A 171 6.33 -4.89 -12.81
CA ALA A 171 7.46 -5.29 -13.62
C ALA A 171 8.21 -6.46 -12.96
N GLN A 172 8.54 -6.36 -11.67
CA GLN A 172 9.24 -7.40 -10.91
C GLN A 172 8.52 -8.76 -10.97
N TYR A 173 7.22 -8.82 -10.66
CA TYR A 173 6.46 -10.06 -10.64
C TYR A 173 6.03 -10.54 -12.04
N SER A 174 6.32 -9.79 -13.11
CA SER A 174 6.07 -10.22 -14.49
C SER A 174 7.26 -10.96 -15.13
N HIS A 175 8.43 -10.92 -14.50
CA HIS A 175 9.61 -11.59 -15.04
C HIS A 175 9.49 -13.12 -14.91
N PRO A 176 9.90 -13.92 -15.92
CA PRO A 176 9.73 -15.38 -15.90
C PRO A 176 10.32 -16.09 -14.68
N GLY A 177 11.38 -15.56 -14.07
CA GLY A 177 12.03 -16.13 -12.89
C GLY A 177 11.38 -15.77 -11.55
N SER A 178 10.51 -14.76 -11.53
CA SER A 178 9.82 -14.26 -10.34
C SER A 178 8.31 -14.14 -10.55
N MET A 179 7.78 -14.88 -11.54
CA MET A 179 6.39 -14.78 -11.94
C MET A 179 5.48 -15.29 -10.83
N ASP A 180 4.66 -14.40 -10.30
CA ASP A 180 3.67 -14.70 -9.26
C ASP A 180 2.33 -14.12 -9.68
N THR A 181 1.48 -14.97 -10.24
CA THR A 181 0.17 -14.57 -10.79
C THR A 181 -0.76 -14.00 -9.73
N ARG A 182 -0.66 -14.48 -8.49
CA ARG A 182 -1.49 -13.99 -7.38
C ARG A 182 -1.07 -12.58 -6.99
N MET A 183 0.24 -12.34 -6.84
CA MET A 183 0.75 -11.00 -6.55
C MET A 183 0.44 -10.04 -7.70
N LEU A 184 0.65 -10.45 -8.95
CA LEU A 184 0.35 -9.63 -10.13
C LEU A 184 -1.11 -9.19 -10.15
N HIS A 185 -2.05 -10.12 -9.96
CA HIS A 185 -3.47 -9.79 -9.95
C HIS A 185 -3.81 -8.79 -8.84
N ALA A 186 -3.29 -9.00 -7.62
CA ALA A 186 -3.50 -8.08 -6.51
C ALA A 186 -2.92 -6.67 -6.77
N ILE A 187 -1.73 -6.61 -7.38
CA ILE A 187 -1.06 -5.37 -7.77
C ILE A 187 -1.87 -4.63 -8.83
N GLU A 188 -2.37 -5.32 -9.86
CA GLU A 188 -3.17 -4.71 -10.92
C GLU A 188 -4.51 -4.16 -10.39
N MET A 189 -5.18 -4.92 -9.52
CA MET A 189 -6.42 -4.46 -8.88
C MET A 189 -6.17 -3.25 -7.97
N GLY A 190 -5.11 -3.27 -7.18
CA GLY A 190 -4.72 -2.14 -6.33
C GLY A 190 -4.34 -0.89 -7.14
N TRP A 191 -3.56 -1.05 -8.20
CA TRP A 191 -3.17 0.03 -9.10
C TRP A 191 -4.39 0.69 -9.72
N PHE A 192 -5.37 -0.09 -10.21
CA PHE A 192 -6.61 0.44 -10.79
C PHE A 192 -7.39 1.32 -9.79
N VAL A 193 -7.44 0.91 -8.52
CA VAL A 193 -8.09 1.69 -7.47
C VAL A 193 -7.31 2.99 -7.19
N LEU A 194 -5.98 2.94 -7.10
CA LEU A 194 -5.16 4.13 -6.88
C LEU A 194 -5.25 5.11 -8.05
N ASP A 195 -5.17 4.62 -9.29
CA ASP A 195 -5.28 5.44 -10.51
C ASP A 195 -6.64 6.13 -10.60
N LYS A 196 -7.72 5.46 -10.18
CA LYS A 196 -9.05 6.09 -10.06
C LYS A 196 -9.01 7.31 -9.14
N TYR A 197 -8.49 7.17 -7.92
CA TYR A 197 -8.45 8.29 -6.97
C TYR A 197 -7.48 9.38 -7.41
N TYR A 198 -6.37 8.99 -8.06
CA TYR A 198 -5.44 9.93 -8.66
C TYR A 198 -6.11 10.77 -9.74
N THR A 199 -6.85 10.15 -10.67
CA THR A 199 -7.57 10.86 -11.74
C THR A 199 -8.57 11.87 -11.18
N MET A 200 -9.23 11.56 -10.06
CA MET A 200 -10.15 12.51 -9.39
C MET A 200 -9.44 13.77 -8.86
N THR A 201 -8.12 13.74 -8.68
CA THR A 201 -7.35 14.94 -8.28
C THR A 201 -7.18 15.93 -9.43
N GLU A 202 -7.28 15.49 -10.68
CA GLU A 202 -7.19 16.35 -11.87
C GLU A 202 -8.38 17.33 -11.94
N ASP A 203 -9.56 16.88 -11.49
CA ASP A 203 -10.78 17.68 -11.44
C ASP A 203 -10.80 18.71 -10.29
N VAL A 204 -9.81 18.67 -9.39
CA VAL A 204 -9.76 19.48 -8.17
C VAL A 204 -8.47 20.32 -8.17
N PRO A 205 -8.52 21.58 -8.66
CA PRO A 205 -7.30 22.36 -8.88
C PRO A 205 -6.54 22.73 -7.59
N VAL A 206 -7.16 22.56 -6.42
CA VAL A 206 -6.52 22.71 -5.10
C VAL A 206 -5.26 21.84 -4.97
N TYR A 207 -5.24 20.64 -5.54
CA TYR A 207 -4.07 19.77 -5.48
C TYR A 207 -2.88 20.33 -6.28
N ALA A 208 -3.14 20.83 -7.50
CA ALA A 208 -2.13 21.50 -8.32
C ALA A 208 -1.66 22.82 -7.67
N ALA A 209 -2.59 23.62 -7.14
CA ALA A 209 -2.28 24.86 -6.43
C ALA A 209 -1.38 24.59 -5.20
N ALA A 210 -1.67 23.54 -4.42
CA ALA A 210 -0.87 23.17 -3.26
C ALA A 210 0.58 22.81 -3.64
N LEU A 211 0.80 22.11 -4.77
CA LEU A 211 2.15 21.83 -5.28
C LEU A 211 2.87 23.11 -5.71
N LEU A 212 2.17 24.03 -6.39
CA LEU A 212 2.74 25.29 -6.87
C LEU A 212 3.14 26.23 -5.72
N LEU A 213 2.36 26.25 -4.65
CA LEU A 213 2.60 27.06 -3.45
C LEU A 213 3.70 26.48 -2.54
N ASP A 214 4.00 25.18 -2.65
CA ASP A 214 5.04 24.53 -1.86
C ASP A 214 6.44 24.96 -2.36
N PRO A 215 7.25 25.66 -1.54
CA PRO A 215 8.56 26.17 -1.95
C PRO A 215 9.55 25.08 -2.39
N SER A 216 9.38 23.85 -1.90
CA SER A 216 10.23 22.71 -2.23
C SER A 216 9.90 22.04 -3.56
N LYS A 217 8.69 22.27 -4.09
CA LYS A 217 8.17 21.59 -5.30
C LYS A 217 7.99 22.57 -6.45
N ARG A 218 7.06 23.53 -6.30
CA ARG A 218 6.69 24.53 -7.30
C ARG A 218 6.41 23.89 -8.68
N LEU A 219 6.52 24.68 -9.74
CA LEU A 219 6.34 24.24 -11.12
C LEU A 219 7.36 23.15 -11.54
N ALA A 220 8.56 23.16 -10.95
CA ALA A 220 9.61 22.19 -11.26
C ALA A 220 9.15 20.75 -11.00
N TYR A 221 8.40 20.51 -9.92
CA TYR A 221 7.85 19.19 -9.62
C TYR A 221 6.88 18.70 -10.70
N ILE A 222 5.93 19.54 -11.12
CA ILE A 222 4.96 19.22 -12.17
C ILE A 222 5.69 18.92 -13.48
N GLN A 223 6.67 19.76 -13.85
CA GLN A 223 7.41 19.60 -15.09
C GLN A 223 8.25 18.32 -15.14
N LYS A 224 8.75 17.90 -13.98
CA LYS A 224 9.59 16.70 -13.83
C LYS A 224 8.77 15.42 -13.84
N ASN A 225 7.68 15.37 -13.07
CA ASN A 225 6.98 14.13 -12.77
C ASN A 225 5.74 13.90 -13.65
N TRP A 226 5.16 14.95 -14.22
CA TRP A 226 3.90 14.85 -14.96
C TRP A 226 4.09 14.97 -16.48
N PRO A 227 3.21 14.36 -17.29
CA PRO A 227 3.20 14.54 -18.73
C PRO A 227 3.07 16.02 -19.15
N ARG A 228 3.76 16.40 -20.23
CA ARG A 228 3.79 17.78 -20.72
C ARG A 228 2.40 18.35 -21.01
N ASP A 229 1.49 17.52 -21.52
CA ASP A 229 0.12 17.91 -21.87
C ASP A 229 -0.72 18.33 -20.64
N TRP A 230 -0.26 18.02 -19.42
CA TRP A 230 -0.98 18.32 -18.17
C TRP A 230 -0.51 19.62 -17.52
N HIS A 231 0.67 20.12 -17.90
CA HIS A 231 1.29 21.26 -17.23
C HIS A 231 0.44 22.52 -17.32
N GLU A 232 -0.07 22.82 -18.52
CA GLU A 232 -0.88 24.02 -18.77
C GLU A 232 -2.20 23.98 -18.01
N THR A 233 -2.92 22.87 -18.07
CA THR A 233 -4.19 22.67 -17.36
C THR A 233 -4.03 22.83 -15.84
N ALA A 234 -2.98 22.24 -15.27
CA ALA A 234 -2.71 22.31 -13.83
C ALA A 234 -2.39 23.76 -13.37
N VAL A 235 -1.60 24.49 -14.15
CA VAL A 235 -1.25 25.90 -13.84
C VAL A 235 -2.46 26.81 -14.03
N ALA A 236 -3.20 26.66 -15.13
CA ALA A 236 -4.39 27.46 -15.41
C ALA A 236 -5.47 27.24 -14.33
N GLY A 237 -5.74 26.00 -13.94
CA GLY A 237 -6.69 25.71 -12.87
C GLY A 237 -6.30 26.32 -11.52
N ALA A 238 -5.01 26.33 -11.18
CA ALA A 238 -4.53 26.98 -9.96
C ALA A 238 -4.67 28.52 -10.02
N GLN A 239 -4.41 29.12 -11.18
CA GLN A 239 -4.59 30.56 -11.40
C GLN A 239 -6.07 30.97 -11.35
N ASP A 240 -6.97 30.14 -11.89
CA ASP A 240 -8.41 30.39 -11.89
C ASP A 240 -8.99 30.44 -10.46
N ILE A 241 -8.58 29.49 -9.61
CA ILE A 241 -8.94 29.52 -8.18
C ILE A 241 -8.44 30.82 -7.53
N TRP A 242 -7.19 31.21 -7.79
CA TRP A 242 -6.62 32.43 -7.23
C TRP A 242 -7.42 33.67 -7.62
N MET A 243 -7.75 33.81 -8.91
CA MET A 243 -8.47 34.97 -9.44
C MET A 243 -9.95 35.01 -9.03
N THR A 244 -10.54 33.87 -8.71
CA THR A 244 -11.97 33.77 -8.37
C THR A 244 -12.22 33.94 -6.87
N GLU A 245 -11.34 33.41 -6.02
CA GLU A 245 -11.56 33.31 -4.57
C GLU A 245 -10.77 34.36 -3.76
N TYR A 246 -9.79 35.07 -4.35
CA TYR A 246 -8.93 36.04 -3.66
C TYR A 246 -8.72 37.33 -4.47
#